data_AF-A0A2M8N9S3-F1
#
_entry.id   AF-A0A2M8N9S3-F1
#
_cell.length_a   1.000
_cell.length_b   1.000
_cell.length_c   1.000
_cell.angle_alpha   90.00
_cell.angle_beta   90.00
_cell.angle_gamma   90.00
#
_symmetry.space_group_name_H-M   'P 1'
#
loop_
_entity.id
_entity.type
_entity.pdbx_description
1 polymer ?
#
loop_
_entity_poly.entity_id
_entity_poly.type
_entity_poly.pdbx_seq_one_letter_code
_entity_poly.pdbx_strand_id
1 'polypeptide(L)'
;MVKDYYAILGVDENASPDEIKQAFRQKAKQYRSAAEPGARELKEAYDILMDPHNRKRYDEFLQAEQQKRARQNQVEQRWAYLTLLSTRNYGTTKYYINGEQQPHLKNSKFHDVVNMLGSEGWELVGISVVGNEQTYIFKQPTDEIYEMRKDKPTA
;
A
#
# COMPACT_ATOMS: atom_id res chain seq x y z
N MET A 1 14.29 8.04 10.30
CA MET A 1 14.89 6.99 9.45
C MET A 1 15.66 6.04 10.35
N VAL A 2 15.53 4.73 10.17
CA VAL A 2 16.37 3.75 10.86
C VAL A 2 17.80 3.89 10.34
N LYS A 3 18.77 4.06 11.25
CA LYS A 3 20.19 4.11 10.90
C LYS A 3 20.62 2.69 10.50
N ASP A 4 21.23 2.58 9.33
CA ASP A 4 21.84 1.34 8.86
C ASP A 4 23.33 1.33 9.23
N TYR A 5 23.67 0.69 10.34
CA TYR A 5 25.04 0.64 10.84
C TYR A 5 25.96 -0.18 9.95
N TYR A 6 25.43 -1.21 9.28
CA TYR A 6 26.17 -2.02 8.32
C TYR A 6 26.53 -1.16 7.09
N ALA A 7 25.58 -0.39 6.55
CA ALA A 7 25.84 0.55 5.47
C ALA A 7 26.79 1.70 5.88
N ILE A 8 26.66 2.23 7.11
CA ILE A 8 27.56 3.27 7.64
C ILE A 8 29.01 2.76 7.70
N LEU A 9 29.24 1.51 8.14
CA LEU A 9 30.55 0.87 8.09
C LEU A 9 30.92 0.38 6.69
N GLY A 10 29.96 0.19 5.80
CA GLY A 10 30.16 -0.30 4.43
C GLY A 10 30.52 -1.79 4.41
N VAL A 11 29.90 -2.56 5.30
CA VAL A 11 30.12 -4.00 5.45
C VAL A 11 28.80 -4.75 5.27
N ASP A 12 28.87 -6.04 4.99
CA ASP A 12 27.70 -6.91 4.89
C ASP A 12 27.10 -7.19 6.29
N GLU A 13 25.81 -7.52 6.34
CA GLU A 13 25.12 -7.95 7.58
C GLU A 13 25.77 -9.20 8.20
N ASN A 14 26.43 -10.04 7.38
CA ASN A 14 27.17 -11.23 7.80
C ASN A 14 28.65 -10.96 8.13
N ALA A 15 29.10 -9.70 8.12
CA ALA A 15 30.50 -9.37 8.35
C ALA A 15 30.98 -9.87 9.72
N SER A 16 32.19 -10.42 9.71
CA SER A 16 32.92 -10.86 10.89
C SER A 16 33.38 -9.67 11.75
N PRO A 17 33.66 -9.86 13.04
CA PRO A 17 34.19 -8.80 13.90
C PRO A 17 35.49 -8.18 13.38
N ASP A 18 36.33 -8.97 12.71
CA ASP A 18 37.59 -8.49 12.13
C ASP A 18 37.35 -7.57 10.92
N GLU A 19 36.38 -7.91 10.06
CA GLU A 19 35.96 -7.06 8.93
C GLU A 19 35.35 -5.74 9.41
N ILE A 20 34.48 -5.79 10.43
CA ILE A 20 33.89 -4.61 11.08
C ILE A 20 34.99 -3.68 11.60
N LYS A 21 35.99 -4.25 12.28
CA LYS A 21 37.13 -3.50 12.83
C LYS A 21 38.02 -2.91 11.74
N GLN A 22 38.26 -3.65 10.66
CA GLN A 22 39.03 -3.17 9.52
C GLN A 22 38.31 -2.02 8.79
N ALA A 23 37.01 -2.17 8.52
CA ALA A 23 36.20 -1.16 7.87
C ALA A 23 36.13 0.14 8.67
N PHE A 24 35.91 0.03 10.00
CA PHE A 24 35.95 1.19 10.89
C PHE A 24 37.30 1.92 10.81
N ARG A 25 38.42 1.20 10.89
CA ARG A 25 39.77 1.80 10.81
C ARG A 25 40.04 2.48 9.48
N GLN A 26 39.53 1.93 8.37
CA GLN A 26 39.71 2.53 7.05
C GLN A 26 38.89 3.82 6.90
N LYS A 27 37.62 3.81 7.33
CA LYS A 27 36.75 4.99 7.28
C LYS A 27 37.17 6.07 8.27
N ALA A 28 37.59 5.70 9.47
CA ALA A 28 38.03 6.65 10.49
C ALA A 28 39.23 7.50 10.04
N LYS A 29 40.11 6.95 9.19
CA LYS A 29 41.25 7.71 8.61
C LYS A 29 40.84 8.82 7.65
N GLN A 30 39.61 8.77 7.13
CA GLN A 30 39.11 9.78 6.20
C GLN A 30 38.65 11.05 6.95
N TYR A 31 38.32 10.90 8.24
CA TYR A 31 37.90 12.01 9.09
C TYR A 31 39.11 12.67 9.75
N ARG A 32 39.21 14.00 9.66
CA ARG A 32 40.31 14.75 10.31
C ARG A 32 40.01 15.10 11.76
N SER A 33 38.74 15.14 12.14
CA SER A 33 38.28 15.39 13.50
C SER A 33 37.03 14.58 13.84
N ALA A 34 36.90 14.15 15.10
CA ALA A 34 35.70 13.48 15.61
C ALA A 34 34.44 14.37 15.64
N ALA A 35 34.60 15.67 15.38
CA ALA A 35 33.49 16.62 15.23
C ALA A 35 32.95 16.70 13.79
N GLU A 36 33.61 16.05 12.82
CA GLU A 36 33.14 16.06 11.43
C GLU A 36 31.81 15.29 11.28
N PRO A 37 30.89 15.77 10.41
CA PRO A 37 29.65 15.06 10.12
C PRO A 37 29.93 13.63 9.63
N GLY A 38 29.27 12.62 10.20
CA GLY A 38 29.50 11.21 9.87
C GLY A 38 30.51 10.51 10.78
N ALA A 39 31.45 11.24 11.41
CA ALA A 39 32.46 10.64 12.28
C ALA A 39 31.83 10.05 13.56
N ARG A 40 30.78 10.69 14.08
CA ARG A 40 30.04 10.21 15.26
C ARG A 40 29.21 8.98 14.92
N GLU A 41 28.53 9.00 13.78
CA GLU A 41 27.73 7.89 13.28
C GLU A 41 28.59 6.66 12.97
N LEU A 42 29.79 6.87 12.40
CA LEU A 42 30.76 5.80 12.15
C LEU A 42 31.18 5.11 13.46
N LYS A 43 31.44 5.92 14.51
CA LYS A 43 31.81 5.39 15.82
C LYS A 43 30.65 4.64 16.48
N GLU A 44 29.46 5.21 16.45
CA GLU A 44 28.23 4.58 16.97
C GLU A 44 27.96 3.24 16.27
N ALA A 45 28.13 3.17 14.93
CA ALA A 45 27.99 1.95 14.17
C ALA A 45 28.98 0.87 14.60
N TYR A 46 30.25 1.24 14.80
CA TYR A 46 31.27 0.32 15.30
C TYR A 46 30.95 -0.16 16.72
N ASP A 47 30.58 0.73 17.63
CA ASP A 47 30.30 0.40 19.03
C ASP A 47 29.11 -0.58 19.16
N ILE A 48 28.09 -0.43 18.31
CA ILE A 48 26.93 -1.34 18.28
C ILE A 48 27.26 -2.68 17.61
N LEU A 49 27.96 -2.68 16.47
CA LEU A 49 28.19 -3.89 15.69
C LEU A 49 29.33 -4.77 16.24
N MET A 50 30.26 -4.19 16.99
CA MET A 50 31.38 -4.92 17.60
C MET A 50 30.98 -5.70 18.85
N ASP A 51 29.97 -5.22 19.59
CA ASP A 51 29.44 -5.92 20.77
C ASP A 51 28.35 -6.93 20.35
N PRO A 52 28.54 -8.24 20.58
CA PRO A 52 27.56 -9.26 20.17
C PRO A 52 26.16 -9.06 20.76
N HIS A 53 26.07 -8.53 21.98
CA HIS A 53 24.79 -8.27 22.64
C HIS A 53 24.07 -7.09 21.98
N ASN A 54 24.80 -6.00 21.70
CA ASN A 54 24.23 -4.83 21.04
C ASN A 54 23.88 -5.12 19.58
N ARG A 55 24.73 -5.85 18.85
CA ARG A 55 24.47 -6.31 17.48
C ARG A 55 23.19 -7.13 17.41
N LYS A 56 23.01 -8.11 18.31
CA LYS A 56 21.78 -8.91 18.37
C LYS A 56 20.53 -8.05 18.57
N ARG A 57 20.56 -7.11 19.52
CA ARG A 57 19.43 -6.21 19.78
C ARG A 57 19.13 -5.29 18.59
N TYR A 58 20.17 -4.86 17.89
CA TYR A 58 20.04 -4.06 16.68
C TYR A 58 19.43 -4.87 15.54
N ASP A 59 19.88 -6.12 15.32
CA ASP A 59 19.33 -7.02 14.31
C ASP A 59 17.84 -7.34 14.58
N GLU A 60 17.47 -7.60 15.86
CA GLU A 60 16.07 -7.78 16.27
C GLU A 60 15.22 -6.52 15.97
N PHE A 61 15.78 -5.33 16.22
CA PHE A 61 15.12 -4.07 15.90
C PHE A 61 14.95 -3.89 14.38
N LEU A 62 15.99 -4.19 13.59
CA LEU A 62 15.92 -4.14 12.12
C LEU A 62 14.85 -5.08 11.58
N GLN A 63 14.78 -6.32 12.08
CA GLN A 63 13.76 -7.28 11.68
C GLN A 63 12.35 -6.79 12.05
N ALA A 64 12.16 -6.25 13.25
CA ALA A 64 10.88 -5.69 13.66
C ALA A 64 10.46 -4.49 12.80
N GLU A 65 11.40 -3.62 12.43
CA GLU A 65 11.16 -2.51 11.52
C GLU A 65 10.84 -2.98 10.10
N GLN A 66 11.59 -3.96 9.57
CA GLN A 66 11.31 -4.57 8.28
C GLN A 66 9.92 -5.21 8.26
N GLN A 67 9.52 -5.89 9.34
CA GLN A 67 8.16 -6.42 9.47
C GLN A 67 7.11 -5.32 9.52
N LYS A 68 7.35 -4.23 10.24
CA LYS A 68 6.44 -3.07 10.26
C LYS A 68 6.31 -2.44 8.88
N ARG A 69 7.44 -2.23 8.20
CA ARG A 69 7.47 -1.69 6.83
C ARG A 69 6.82 -2.64 5.84
N ALA A 70 7.03 -3.95 5.95
CA ALA A 70 6.36 -4.93 5.10
C ALA A 70 4.84 -4.96 5.35
N ARG A 71 4.40 -4.77 6.60
CA ARG A 71 2.97 -4.60 6.92
C ARG A 71 2.40 -3.27 6.43
N GLN A 72 3.19 -2.20 6.41
CA GLN A 72 2.78 -0.90 5.87
C GLN A 72 2.83 -0.83 4.33
N ASN A 73 3.79 -1.53 3.72
CA ASN A 73 3.99 -1.64 2.28
C ASN A 73 3.22 -2.83 1.67
N GLN A 74 2.46 -3.58 2.48
CA GLN A 74 1.22 -4.15 1.97
C GLN A 74 0.36 -2.94 1.58
N VAL A 75 0.51 -2.52 0.33
CA VAL A 75 -0.55 -1.81 -0.38
C VAL A 75 -1.76 -2.70 -0.17
N GLU A 76 -2.61 -2.35 0.81
CA GLU A 76 -3.95 -2.92 0.89
C GLU A 76 -4.47 -2.81 -0.53
N GLN A 77 -4.76 -3.92 -1.20
CA GLN A 77 -5.42 -3.81 -2.49
C GLN A 77 -6.73 -3.09 -2.22
N ARG A 78 -6.79 -1.80 -2.58
CA ARG A 78 -7.95 -0.96 -2.36
C ARG A 78 -8.88 -1.18 -3.53
N TRP A 79 -10.16 -1.32 -3.22
CA TRP A 79 -11.19 -1.58 -4.19
C TRP A 79 -12.10 -0.36 -4.27
N ALA A 80 -12.28 0.19 -5.47
CA ALA A 80 -13.41 1.04 -5.75
C ALA A 80 -14.64 0.17 -5.97
N TYR A 81 -15.81 0.64 -5.55
CA TYR A 81 -17.08 -0.05 -5.74
C TYR A 81 -18.03 0.81 -6.57
N LEU A 82 -18.80 0.16 -7.42
CA LEU A 82 -19.84 0.78 -8.22
C LEU A 82 -21.14 0.00 -8.04
N THR A 83 -22.24 0.71 -7.84
CA THR A 83 -23.58 0.12 -7.77
C THR A 83 -24.35 0.46 -9.03
N LEU A 84 -24.79 -0.56 -9.77
CA LEU A 84 -25.69 -0.43 -10.90
C LEU A 84 -27.07 -0.94 -10.48
N LEU A 85 -28.06 -0.05 -10.41
CA LEU A 85 -29.46 -0.40 -10.18
C LEU A 85 -30.20 -0.40 -11.52
N SER A 86 -30.90 -1.48 -11.82
CA SER A 86 -31.84 -1.61 -12.94
C SER A 86 -33.25 -1.68 -12.39
N THR A 87 -34.13 -0.79 -12.85
CA THR A 87 -35.56 -0.83 -12.52
C THR A 87 -36.38 -1.07 -13.77
N ARG A 88 -37.34 -2.00 -13.71
CA ARG A 88 -38.22 -2.31 -14.84
C ARG A 88 -39.67 -1.98 -14.49
N ASN A 89 -40.24 -0.98 -15.17
CA ASN A 89 -41.63 -0.57 -15.00
C ASN A 89 -42.31 -0.42 -16.37
N TYR A 90 -43.48 -1.05 -16.55
CA TYR A 90 -44.28 -0.98 -17.78
C TYR A 90 -43.47 -1.16 -19.07
N GLY A 91 -42.59 -2.17 -19.11
CA GLY A 91 -41.74 -2.46 -20.27
C GLY A 91 -40.54 -1.52 -20.48
N THR A 92 -40.41 -0.47 -19.65
CA THR A 92 -39.25 0.43 -19.66
C THR A 92 -38.23 -0.02 -18.63
N THR A 93 -36.96 -0.10 -19.04
CA THR A 93 -35.83 -0.35 -18.13
C THR A 93 -35.02 0.95 -17.96
N LYS A 94 -34.76 1.32 -16.71
CA LYS A 94 -33.89 2.45 -16.34
C LYS A 94 -32.70 1.92 -15.55
N TYR A 95 -31.54 2.52 -15.78
CA TYR A 95 -30.32 2.23 -15.03
C TYR A 95 -29.88 3.43 -14.22
N TYR A 96 -29.32 3.16 -13.04
CA TYR A 96 -28.73 4.14 -12.14
C TYR A 96 -27.35 3.64 -11.75
N ILE A 97 -26.33 4.49 -11.88
CA ILE A 97 -24.96 4.20 -11.45
C ILE A 97 -24.68 5.06 -10.22
N ASN A 98 -24.33 4.43 -9.11
CA ASN A 98 -24.10 5.09 -7.81
C ASN A 98 -25.25 6.04 -7.39
N GLY A 99 -26.49 5.68 -7.74
CA GLY A 99 -27.70 6.48 -7.46
C GLY A 99 -28.07 7.51 -8.52
N GLU A 100 -27.17 7.84 -9.46
CA GLU A 100 -27.45 8.76 -10.55
C GLU A 100 -28.06 8.04 -11.75
N GLN A 101 -29.24 8.49 -12.19
CA GLN A 101 -29.88 7.93 -13.36
C GLN A 101 -29.00 8.14 -14.59
N GLN A 102 -28.88 7.11 -15.43
CA GLN A 102 -28.15 7.14 -16.70
C GLN A 102 -29.14 7.14 -17.87
N PRO A 103 -29.56 8.33 -18.39
CA PRO A 103 -30.60 8.39 -19.41
C PRO A 103 -30.21 7.73 -20.72
N HIS A 104 -28.91 7.76 -21.05
CA HIS A 104 -28.35 7.17 -22.27
C HIS A 104 -28.40 5.63 -22.26
N LEU A 105 -28.57 5.00 -21.10
CA LEU A 105 -28.70 3.55 -20.95
C LEU A 105 -30.17 3.08 -20.93
N LYS A 106 -31.14 3.99 -21.05
CA LYS A 106 -32.55 3.65 -21.00
C LYS A 106 -32.88 2.56 -22.04
N ASN A 107 -33.52 1.49 -21.60
CA ASN A 107 -33.88 0.30 -22.40
C ASN A 107 -32.69 -0.45 -23.03
N SER A 108 -31.43 -0.10 -22.70
CA SER A 108 -30.27 -0.89 -23.11
C SER A 108 -30.36 -2.30 -22.54
N LYS A 109 -29.86 -3.29 -23.30
CA LYS A 109 -29.83 -4.66 -22.81
C LYS A 109 -28.84 -4.75 -21.67
N PHE A 110 -29.18 -5.52 -20.66
CA PHE A 110 -28.34 -5.68 -19.47
C PHE A 110 -26.90 -6.10 -19.82
N HIS A 111 -26.72 -7.06 -20.73
CA HIS A 111 -25.37 -7.48 -21.13
C HIS A 111 -24.55 -6.39 -21.79
N ASP A 112 -25.18 -5.45 -22.53
CA ASP A 112 -24.46 -4.32 -23.12
C ASP A 112 -23.90 -3.41 -22.04
N VAL A 113 -24.69 -3.16 -20.98
CA VAL A 113 -24.29 -2.34 -19.83
C VAL A 113 -23.17 -3.02 -19.02
N VAL A 114 -23.28 -4.33 -18.79
CA VAL A 114 -22.24 -5.10 -18.09
C VAL A 114 -20.95 -5.15 -18.91
N ASN A 115 -21.04 -5.37 -20.22
CA ASN A 115 -19.87 -5.40 -21.10
C ASN A 115 -19.16 -4.04 -21.14
N MET A 116 -19.92 -2.94 -21.16
CA MET A 116 -19.39 -1.58 -21.05
C MET A 116 -18.58 -1.42 -19.76
N LEU A 117 -19.17 -1.76 -18.60
CA LEU A 117 -18.49 -1.69 -17.30
C LEU A 117 -17.26 -2.62 -17.25
N GLY A 118 -17.37 -3.83 -17.80
CA GLY A 118 -16.25 -4.77 -17.89
C GLY A 118 -15.09 -4.24 -18.74
N SER A 119 -15.37 -3.51 -19.82
CA SER A 119 -14.34 -2.86 -20.65
C SER A 119 -13.62 -1.71 -19.93
N GLU A 120 -14.24 -1.14 -18.90
CA GLU A 120 -13.66 -0.11 -18.03
C GLU A 120 -12.91 -0.72 -16.82
N GLY A 121 -12.86 -2.05 -16.70
CA GLY A 121 -12.15 -2.75 -15.62
C GLY A 121 -13.01 -3.11 -14.40
N TRP A 122 -14.33 -2.90 -14.46
CA TRP A 122 -15.25 -3.27 -13.39
C TRP A 122 -15.59 -4.77 -13.41
N GLU A 123 -15.39 -5.43 -12.29
CA GLU A 123 -15.74 -6.84 -12.06
C GLU A 123 -17.05 -6.95 -11.27
N LEU A 124 -18.03 -7.70 -11.77
CA LEU A 124 -19.29 -7.96 -11.07
C LEU A 124 -19.05 -8.90 -9.88
N VAL A 125 -19.42 -8.47 -8.67
CA VAL A 125 -19.21 -9.21 -7.42
C VAL A 125 -20.47 -9.48 -6.62
N GLY A 126 -21.58 -8.82 -6.93
CA GLY A 126 -22.83 -9.01 -6.20
C GLY A 126 -24.05 -8.72 -7.05
N ILE A 127 -25.12 -9.48 -6.82
CA ILE A 127 -26.44 -9.26 -7.42
C ILE A 127 -27.47 -9.35 -6.30
N SER A 128 -28.39 -8.39 -6.25
CA SER A 128 -29.55 -8.39 -5.37
C SER A 128 -30.79 -8.07 -6.18
N VAL A 129 -31.91 -8.73 -5.86
CA VAL A 129 -33.18 -8.54 -6.56
C VAL A 129 -34.27 -8.31 -5.53
N VAL A 130 -34.98 -7.20 -5.65
CA VAL A 130 -36.10 -6.83 -4.77
C VAL A 130 -37.25 -6.32 -5.64
N GLY A 131 -38.30 -7.13 -5.79
CA GLY A 131 -39.43 -6.80 -6.65
C GLY A 131 -39.02 -6.55 -8.11
N ASN A 132 -39.22 -5.32 -8.60
CA ASN A 132 -38.87 -4.91 -9.97
C ASN A 132 -37.48 -4.27 -10.09
N GLU A 133 -36.71 -4.30 -9.00
CA GLU A 133 -35.40 -3.69 -8.89
C GLU A 133 -34.31 -4.77 -8.84
N GLN A 134 -33.27 -4.59 -9.64
CA GLN A 134 -32.10 -5.46 -9.69
C GLN A 134 -30.85 -4.60 -9.47
N THR A 135 -30.13 -4.87 -8.38
CA THR A 135 -28.91 -4.15 -8.01
C THR A 135 -27.70 -5.03 -8.25
N TYR A 136 -26.70 -4.48 -8.91
CA TYR A 136 -25.44 -5.12 -9.25
C TYR A 136 -24.31 -4.35 -8.60
N ILE A 137 -23.43 -5.05 -7.91
CA ILE A 137 -22.26 -4.46 -7.25
C ILE A 137 -21.04 -4.86 -8.05
N PHE A 138 -20.27 -3.88 -8.46
CA PHE A 138 -19.01 -4.04 -9.15
C PHE A 138 -17.85 -3.56 -8.29
N LYS A 139 -16.67 -4.11 -8.53
CA LYS A 139 -15.41 -3.62 -7.95
C LYS A 139 -14.34 -3.45 -9.01
N GLN A 140 -13.38 -2.57 -8.76
CA GLN A 140 -12.13 -2.48 -9.53
C GLN A 140 -10.97 -2.10 -8.61
N PRO A 141 -9.73 -2.57 -8.87
CA PRO A 141 -8.56 -2.08 -8.15
C PRO A 141 -8.41 -0.57 -8.33
N THR A 142 -8.06 0.15 -7.27
CA THR A 142 -7.79 1.59 -7.34
C THR A 142 -6.57 1.97 -6.52
N ASP A 143 -5.76 2.87 -7.07
CA ASP A 143 -4.64 3.50 -6.39
C ASP A 143 -5.05 4.84 -5.72
N GLU A 144 -6.29 5.32 -5.96
CA GLU A 144 -6.78 6.58 -5.41
C GLU A 144 -7.23 6.46 -3.95
N ILE A 145 -6.84 7.44 -3.12
CA ILE A 145 -7.35 7.61 -1.76
C ILE A 145 -8.79 8.15 -1.86
N TYR A 146 -9.77 7.26 -1.98
CA TYR A 146 -11.17 7.65 -1.82
C TYR A 146 -11.44 7.89 -0.34
N GLU A 147 -11.50 9.16 0.07
CA GLU A 147 -12.27 9.51 1.26
C GLU A 147 -13.73 9.20 0.96
N MET A 148 -14.32 8.24 1.68
CA MET A 148 -15.76 8.05 1.65
C MET A 148 -16.42 9.42 1.90
N ARG A 149 -17.03 10.03 0.87
CA ARG A 149 -18.01 11.09 1.13
C ARG A 149 -19.10 10.42 1.97
N LYS A 150 -19.12 10.72 3.26
CA LYS A 150 -20.16 10.30 4.21
C LYS A 150 -21.47 11.04 3.96
N ASP A 151 -21.78 11.35 2.71
CA ASP A 151 -23.04 11.94 2.35
C ASP A 151 -24.02 10.76 2.24
N LYS A 152 -24.73 10.53 3.36
CA LYS A 152 -25.90 9.67 3.40
C LYS A 152 -26.79 10.05 2.20
N PRO A 153 -27.32 9.10 1.43
CA PRO A 153 -28.41 9.41 0.52
C PRO A 153 -29.56 9.92 1.39
N THR A 154 -29.81 11.23 1.30
CA THR A 154 -30.99 11.85 1.88
C THR A 154 -32.20 11.24 1.18
N ALA A 155 -33.09 10.66 1.99
CA ALA A 155 -34.37 10.12 1.58
C ALA A 155 -35.25 11.17 0.89
#